data_AF-A0A7V6G570-F1
#
_entry.id   AF-A0A7V6G570-F1
#
_cell.length_a   1.000
_cell.length_b   1.000
_cell.length_c   1.000
_cell.angle_alpha   90.00
_cell.angle_beta   90.00
_cell.angle_gamma   90.00
#
_symmetry.space_group_name_H-M   'P 1'
#
loop_
_entity.id
_entity.type
_entity.pdbx_description
1 polymer ?
#
loop_
_entity_poly.entity_id
_entity_poly.type
_entity_poly.pdbx_seq_one_letter_code
_entity_poly.pdbx_strand_id
1 'polypeptide(L)'
;MSIENKQSPPIFRRINYIIMIVGILFLVVGYILLSGGAAEDPEHFNPEIFNTRRIVVAPIVMLIGLILGIVAIMYRPKIKSDNPTEE
;
A
#
# COMPACT_ATOMS: atom_id res chain seq x y z
N MET A 1 -18.39 13.34 39.16
CA MET A 1 -17.83 13.72 37.83
C MET A 1 -17.42 12.44 37.14
N SER A 2 -18.31 11.88 36.31
CA SER A 2 -18.06 10.62 35.61
C SER A 2 -17.34 10.95 34.31
N ILE A 3 -16.06 10.58 34.20
CA ILE A 3 -15.31 10.76 32.96
C ILE A 3 -15.84 9.73 31.96
N GLU A 4 -16.72 10.17 31.07
CA GLU A 4 -17.19 9.38 29.95
C GLU A 4 -16.01 9.17 28.98
N ASN A 5 -15.41 7.98 29.03
CA ASN A 5 -14.40 7.57 28.08
C ASN A 5 -15.08 7.25 26.74
N LYS A 6 -15.33 8.31 25.96
CA LYS A 6 -15.81 8.19 24.58
C LYS A 6 -14.66 7.67 23.72
N GLN A 7 -14.45 6.35 23.73
CA GLN A 7 -13.48 5.72 22.85
C GLN A 7 -13.96 5.86 21.41
N SER A 8 -13.31 6.78 20.69
CA SER A 8 -13.48 6.93 19.24
C SER A 8 -13.28 5.57 18.58
N PRO A 9 -14.20 5.12 17.71
CA PRO A 9 -14.00 3.86 17.01
C PRO A 9 -12.68 3.93 16.22
N PRO A 10 -11.85 2.88 16.28
CA PRO A 10 -10.57 2.88 15.58
C PRO A 10 -10.79 3.15 14.08
N ILE A 11 -10.09 4.15 13.55
CA ILE A 11 -10.19 4.60 12.16
C ILE A 11 -9.82 3.48 11.18
N PHE A 12 -8.92 2.59 11.60
CA PHE A 12 -8.47 1.43 10.82
C PHE A 12 -9.01 0.13 11.43
N ARG A 13 -9.69 -0.68 10.62
CA ARG A 13 -10.01 -2.07 10.95
C ARG A 13 -8.89 -3.01 10.49
N ARG A 14 -8.91 -4.24 11.02
CA ARG A 14 -7.97 -5.32 10.66
C ARG A 14 -7.85 -5.52 9.14
N ILE A 15 -8.96 -5.44 8.41
CA ILE A 15 -8.98 -5.61 6.96
C ILE A 15 -8.19 -4.52 6.23
N ASN A 16 -8.29 -3.26 6.66
CA ASN A 16 -7.52 -2.16 6.09
C ASN A 16 -6.02 -2.36 6.30
N TYR A 17 -5.63 -2.87 7.46
CA TYR A 17 -4.22 -3.13 7.77
C TYR A 17 -3.64 -4.20 6.86
N ILE A 18 -4.41 -5.24 6.54
CA ILE A 18 -4.02 -6.28 5.59
C ILE A 18 -3.82 -5.67 4.19
N ILE A 19 -4.78 -4.88 3.70
CA ILE A 19 -4.68 -4.24 2.37
C ILE A 19 -3.48 -3.27 2.31
N MET A 20 -3.21 -2.55 3.40
CA MET A 20 -2.06 -1.65 3.52
C MET A 20 -0.73 -2.42 3.42
N ILE A 21 -0.58 -3.52 4.15
CA ILE A 21 0.63 -4.37 4.09
C ILE A 21 0.85 -4.90 2.67
N VAL A 22 -0.22 -5.36 2.02
CA VAL A 22 -0.13 -5.82 0.63
C VAL A 22 0.33 -4.67 -0.28
N GLY A 23 -0.25 -3.47 -0.15
CA GLY A 23 0.19 -2.30 -0.91
C GLY A 23 1.68 -1.97 -0.71
N ILE A 24 2.17 -2.02 0.53
CA ILE A 24 3.58 -1.80 0.85
C ILE A 24 4.47 -2.88 0.20
N LEU A 25 4.06 -4.15 0.23
CA LEU A 25 4.80 -5.23 -0.44
C LEU A 25 4.95 -4.96 -1.94
N PHE A 26 3.88 -4.50 -2.60
CA PHE A 26 3.94 -4.12 -4.02
C PHE A 26 4.92 -2.97 -4.27
N LEU A 27 4.95 -1.95 -3.40
CA LEU A 27 5.93 -0.85 -3.50
C LEU A 27 7.37 -1.35 -3.33
N VAL A 28 7.62 -2.22 -2.34
CA VAL A 28 8.95 -2.81 -2.10
C VAL A 28 9.39 -3.64 -3.30
N VAL A 29 8.52 -4.49 -3.83
CA VAL A 29 8.82 -5.28 -5.04
C VAL A 29 9.10 -4.37 -6.23
N GLY A 30 8.27 -3.35 -6.47
CA GLY A 30 8.50 -2.39 -7.55
C GLY A 30 9.85 -1.66 -7.42
N TYR A 31 10.25 -1.30 -6.21
CA TYR A 31 11.55 -0.67 -5.95
C TYR A 31 12.73 -1.63 -6.20
N ILE A 32 12.60 -2.90 -5.79
CA ILE A 32 13.61 -3.94 -6.06
C ILE A 32 13.76 -4.18 -7.58
N LEU A 33 12.67 -4.12 -8.34
CA LEU A 33 12.76 -4.23 -9.80
C LEU A 33 13.58 -3.09 -10.43
N LEU A 34 13.60 -1.90 -9.81
CA LEU A 34 14.37 -0.74 -10.28
C LEU A 34 15.86 -0.83 -9.90
N SER A 35 16.23 -1.48 -8.79
CA SER A 35 17.57 -1.38 -8.18
C SER A 35 18.71 -2.10 -8.92
N GLY A 36 18.45 -2.76 -10.05
CA GLY A 36 19.46 -3.60 -10.72
C GLY A 36 20.05 -3.05 -12.02
N GLY A 37 19.77 -1.79 -12.36
CA GLY A 37 20.16 -1.20 -13.66
C GLY A 37 21.21 -0.10 -13.59
N ALA A 38 21.79 0.16 -12.43
CA ALA A 38 22.83 1.16 -12.32
C ALA A 38 24.02 0.81 -13.23
N ALA A 39 24.42 1.75 -14.10
CA ALA A 39 25.62 1.60 -14.90
C ALA A 39 26.84 1.63 -13.98
N GLU A 40 27.75 0.65 -14.12
CA GLU A 40 28.98 0.58 -13.33
C GLU A 40 29.93 1.73 -13.69
N ASP A 41 29.89 2.20 -14.94
CA ASP A 41 30.65 3.35 -15.43
C ASP A 41 29.70 4.46 -15.95
N PRO A 42 29.75 5.69 -15.42
CA PRO A 42 28.90 6.80 -15.85
C PRO A 42 29.19 7.28 -17.29
N GLU A 43 30.35 6.91 -17.86
CA GLU A 43 30.74 7.26 -19.24
C GLU A 43 30.27 6.23 -20.29
N HIS A 44 29.81 5.04 -19.86
CA HIS A 44 29.28 4.02 -20.76
C HIS A 44 27.78 3.82 -20.55
N PHE A 45 27.00 4.14 -21.59
CA PHE A 45 25.58 3.87 -21.60
C PHE A 45 25.32 2.36 -21.62
N ASN A 46 24.88 1.80 -20.48
CA ASN A 46 24.47 0.40 -20.41
C ASN A 46 23.05 0.27 -21.01
N PRO A 47 22.80 -0.43 -22.12
CA PRO A 47 21.44 -0.59 -22.66
C PRO A 47 20.48 -1.35 -21.73
N GLU A 48 20.97 -2.01 -20.67
CA GLU A 48 20.15 -2.75 -19.70
C GLU A 48 19.27 -1.87 -18.79
N ILE A 49 19.55 -0.56 -18.69
CA ILE A 49 18.61 0.40 -18.08
C ILE A 49 17.31 0.50 -18.89
N PHE A 50 17.37 0.30 -20.21
CA PHE A 50 16.21 0.34 -21.11
C PHE A 50 15.48 -0.99 -21.22
N ASN A 51 15.73 -1.91 -20.30
CA ASN A 51 14.93 -3.12 -20.22
C ASN A 51 13.46 -2.75 -19.98
N THR A 52 12.57 -3.17 -20.88
CA THR A 52 11.13 -2.91 -20.82
C THR A 52 10.52 -3.32 -19.47
N ARG A 53 11.11 -4.31 -18.80
CA ARG A 53 10.74 -4.73 -17.45
C ARG A 53 10.92 -3.61 -16.40
N ARG A 54 11.95 -2.79 -16.52
CA ARG A 54 12.26 -1.73 -15.55
C ARG A 54 11.51 -0.44 -15.83
N ILE A 55 11.35 -0.09 -17.11
CA ILE A 55 10.67 1.15 -17.52
C ILE A 55 9.15 1.00 -17.47
N VAL A 56 8.61 -0.21 -17.69
CA VAL A 56 7.15 -0.42 -17.79
C VAL A 56 6.62 -1.24 -16.62
N VAL A 57 7.20 -2.42 -16.36
CA VAL A 57 6.65 -3.32 -15.34
C VAL A 57 6.87 -2.75 -13.93
N ALA A 58 8.05 -2.23 -13.62
CA ALA A 58 8.32 -1.70 -12.28
C ALA A 58 7.41 -0.50 -11.91
N PRO A 59 7.20 0.51 -12.78
CA PRO A 59 6.28 1.61 -12.47
C PRO A 59 4.83 1.16 -12.35
N ILE A 60 4.37 0.22 -13.17
CA ILE A 60 3.01 -0.34 -13.06
C ILE A 60 2.83 -1.04 -11.71
N VAL A 61 3.81 -1.84 -11.28
CA VAL A 61 3.79 -2.52 -9.97
C VAL A 61 3.74 -1.50 -8.83
N MET A 62 4.54 -0.42 -8.91
CA MET A 62 4.48 0.65 -7.92
C MET A 62 3.14 1.40 -7.93
N LEU A 63 2.56 1.66 -9.10
CA LEU A 63 1.23 2.28 -9.20
C LEU A 63 0.15 1.41 -8.54
N ILE A 64 0.18 0.09 -8.74
CA ILE A 64 -0.74 -0.84 -8.08
C ILE A 64 -0.55 -0.77 -6.56
N GLY A 65 0.69 -0.77 -6.06
CA GLY A 65 0.98 -0.62 -4.64
C GLY A 65 0.44 0.69 -4.05
N LEU A 66 0.59 1.79 -4.79
CA LEU A 66 0.05 3.09 -4.41
C LEU A 66 -1.50 3.08 -4.34
N ILE A 67 -2.15 2.53 -5.37
CA ILE A 67 -3.62 2.42 -5.42
C ILE A 67 -4.14 1.57 -4.26
N LEU A 68 -3.50 0.42 -3.98
CA LEU A 68 -3.85 -0.42 -2.84
C LEU A 68 -3.68 0.32 -1.51
N GLY A 69 -2.62 1.11 -1.36
CA GLY A 69 -2.43 1.97 -0.18
C GLY A 69 -3.55 3.01 -0.02
N ILE A 70 -3.94 3.68 -1.11
CA ILE A 70 -5.07 4.62 -1.11
C ILE A 70 -6.37 3.91 -0.72
N VAL A 71 -6.64 2.75 -1.33
CA VAL A 71 -7.83 1.95 -1.01
C VAL A 71 -7.82 1.51 0.45
N ALA A 72 -6.67 1.09 1.01
CA ALA A 72 -6.56 0.69 2.40
C ALA A 72 -6.92 1.84 3.37
N ILE A 73 -6.55 3.07 3.04
CA ILE A 73 -6.87 4.27 3.83
C ILE A 73 -8.33 4.67 3.64
N MET A 74 -8.82 4.63 2.41
CA MET A 74 -10.17 5.09 2.06
C MET A 74 -11.27 4.09 2.45
N TYR A 75 -10.94 2.80 2.54
CA TYR A 75 -11.88 1.75 2.88
C TYR A 75 -12.39 1.93 4.31
N ARG A 76 -13.56 2.54 4.51
CA ARG A 76 -14.19 2.65 5.83
C ARG A 76 -15.26 1.57 5.96
N PRO A 77 -14.96 0.41 6.57
CA PRO A 77 -15.98 -0.61 6.80
C PRO A 77 -17.05 -0.07 7.74
N LYS A 78 -18.31 -0.12 7.31
CA LYS A 78 -19.46 0.29 8.13
C LYS A 78 -19.42 -0.45 9.46
N ILE A 79 -19.50 0.29 10.56
CA ILE A 79 -19.69 -0.29 11.89
C ILE A 79 -21.07 -0.94 11.86
N LYS A 80 -21.14 -2.27 11.87
CA LYS A 80 -22.38 -2.98 12.16
C LYS A 80 -22.66 -2.72 13.63
N SER A 81 -23.63 -1.85 13.91
CA SER A 81 -24.22 -1.73 15.24
C SER A 81 -24.94 -3.05 15.51
N ASP A 82 -24.33 -3.90 16.32
CA ASP A 82 -25.10 -4.94 17.02
C ASP A 82 -26.04 -4.18 17.95
N ASN A 83 -27.25 -3.89 17.47
CA ASN A 83 -28.35 -3.57 18.36
C ASN A 83 -28.72 -4.90 19.03
N PRO A 84 -28.54 -5.06 20.34
CA PRO A 84 -29.15 -6.18 21.03
C PRO A 84 -30.66 -6.03 20.78
N THR A 85 -31.24 -7.04 20.14
CA THR A 85 -32.68 -7.17 20.02
C THR A 85 -33.20 -7.19 21.46
N GLU A 86 -33.85 -6.11 21.88
CA GLU A 86 -34.63 -6.10 23.12
C GLU A 86 -35.75 -7.12 22.93
N GLU A 87 -35.61 -8.26 23.60
CA GLU A 87 -36.72 -9.16 23.94
C GLU A 87 -37.20 -8.86 25.36
#